data_AF-A0A3D1ZBX2-F1
#
_entry.id   AF-A0A3D1ZBX2-F1
#
_cell.length_a   1.000
_cell.length_b   1.000
_cell.length_c   1.000
_cell.angle_alpha   90.00
_cell.angle_beta   90.00
_cell.angle_gamma   90.00
#
_symmetry.space_group_name_H-M   'P 1'
#
loop_
_entity.id
_entity.type
_entity.pdbx_description
1 polymer ?
#
loop_
_entity_poly.entity_id
_entity_poly.type
_entity_poly.pdbx_seq_one_letter_code
_entity_poly.pdbx_strand_id
1 'polypeptide(L)'
;MWIYIARRLLWLPFLLLAVSLVTFAMGRIVPGDPVQVMLGARYEPDSQVTKNLEAQFGLDKPFAVQYVNYVWDALHGDFGESYRYRGRAVGPLLAQKMWVSFRINIAAMILTVG
;
A
#
# COMPACT_ATOMS: atom_id res chain seq x y z
N MET A 1 -11.68 -23.30 -20.98
CA MET A 1 -11.39 -21.90 -20.59
C MET A 1 -12.08 -21.44 -19.30
N TRP A 2 -13.40 -21.56 -19.15
CA TRP A 2 -14.14 -20.96 -18.01
C TRP A 2 -13.72 -21.44 -16.62
N ILE A 3 -13.46 -22.74 -16.44
CA ILE A 3 -12.92 -23.29 -15.18
C ILE A 3 -11.54 -22.71 -14.82
N TYR A 4 -10.69 -22.45 -15.82
CA TYR A 4 -9.39 -21.81 -15.59
C TYR A 4 -9.56 -20.35 -15.13
N ILE A 5 -10.48 -19.60 -15.76
CA ILE A 5 -10.79 -18.21 -15.39
C ILE A 5 -11.37 -18.15 -13.97
N ALA A 6 -12.36 -19.00 -13.65
CA ALA A 6 -12.98 -19.06 -12.33
C ALA A 6 -11.97 -19.45 -11.23
N ARG A 7 -11.12 -20.46 -11.50
CA ARG A 7 -10.03 -20.82 -10.59
C ARG A 7 -9.10 -19.64 -10.37
N ARG A 8 -8.68 -18.94 -11.44
CA ARG A 8 -7.80 -17.78 -11.31
C ARG A 8 -8.44 -16.62 -10.54
N LEU A 9 -9.74 -16.39 -10.71
CA LEU A 9 -10.50 -15.40 -9.93
C LEU A 9 -10.52 -15.73 -8.43
N LEU A 10 -10.67 -17.00 -8.07
CA LEU A 10 -10.63 -17.45 -6.67
C LEU A 10 -9.24 -17.29 -6.03
N TRP A 11 -8.17 -17.46 -6.81
CA TRP A 11 -6.80 -17.32 -6.32
C TRP A 11 -6.31 -15.86 -6.26
N LEU A 12 -6.95 -14.94 -7.00
CA LEU A 12 -6.57 -13.53 -7.08
C LEU A 12 -6.54 -12.83 -5.69
N PRO A 13 -7.60 -12.93 -4.86
CA PRO A 13 -7.59 -12.31 -3.53
C PRO A 13 -6.46 -12.82 -2.64
N PHE A 14 -6.22 -14.13 -2.65
CA PHE A 14 -5.13 -14.75 -1.88
C PHE A 14 -3.76 -14.25 -2.33
N LEU A 15 -3.55 -14.16 -3.65
CA LEU A 15 -2.31 -13.63 -4.20
C LEU A 15 -2.11 -12.15 -3.83
N LEU A 16 -3.16 -11.34 -3.97
CA LEU A 16 -3.12 -9.91 -3.61
C LEU A 16 -2.80 -9.73 -2.13
N LEU A 17 -3.48 -10.49 -1.24
CA LEU A 17 -3.22 -10.46 0.20
C LEU A 17 -1.79 -10.89 0.54
N ALA A 18 -1.25 -11.92 -0.13
CA ALA A 18 0.12 -12.36 0.09
C ALA A 18 1.13 -11.27 -0.32
N VAL A 19 0.95 -10.68 -1.51
CA VAL A 19 1.82 -9.61 -2.01
C VAL A 19 1.70 -8.35 -1.14
N SER A 20 0.48 -7.94 -0.76
CA SER A 20 0.28 -6.78 0.10
C SER A 20 0.88 -6.99 1.49
N LEU A 21 0.73 -8.18 2.07
CA LEU A 21 1.32 -8.50 3.37
C LEU A 21 2.85 -8.41 3.33
N VAL A 22 3.47 -9.01 2.30
CA VAL A 22 4.93 -8.93 2.11
C VAL A 22 5.37 -7.48 1.93
N THR A 23 4.68 -6.72 1.08
CA THR A 23 5.02 -5.31 0.80
C THR A 23 4.86 -4.45 2.06
N PHE A 24 3.79 -4.67 2.84
CA PHE A 24 3.52 -3.98 4.09
C PHE A 24 4.58 -4.31 5.15
N ALA A 25 4.93 -5.59 5.29
CA ALA A 25 5.98 -6.04 6.19
C ALA A 25 7.35 -5.45 5.82
N MET A 26 7.69 -5.43 4.52
CA MET A 26 8.91 -4.79 4.03
C MET A 26 8.95 -3.30 4.39
N GLY A 27 7.84 -2.59 4.23
CA GLY A 27 7.74 -1.17 4.60
C GLY A 27 8.03 -0.92 6.08
N ARG A 28 7.74 -1.87 6.97
CA ARG A 28 8.00 -1.78 8.41
C ARG A 28 9.41 -2.20 8.82
N ILE A 29 10.06 -3.06 8.01
CA ILE A 29 11.42 -3.56 8.26
C ILE A 29 12.47 -2.53 7.79
N VAL A 30 12.14 -1.70 6.79
CA VAL A 30 13.04 -0.64 6.35
C VAL A 30 13.28 0.34 7.51
N PRO A 31 14.55 0.60 7.90
CA PRO A 31 14.86 1.55 8.94
C PRO A 31 14.45 2.95 8.49
N GLY A 32 13.50 3.54 9.20
CA GLY A 32 12.85 4.79 8.86
C GLY A 32 11.41 4.78 9.34
N ASP A 33 11.23 4.89 10.66
CA ASP A 33 9.91 5.09 11.24
C ASP A 33 9.22 6.25 10.49
N PRO A 34 7.99 6.06 9.97
CA PRO A 34 7.28 7.12 9.25
C PRO A 34 7.30 8.46 10.00
N VAL A 35 7.26 8.42 11.33
CA VAL A 35 7.31 9.61 12.19
C VAL A 35 8.70 10.22 12.21
N GLN A 36 9.76 9.40 12.22
CA GLN A 36 11.15 9.86 12.06
C GLN A 36 11.38 10.50 10.69
N VAL A 37 10.88 9.89 9.63
CA VAL A 37 11.00 10.42 8.26
C VAL A 37 10.23 11.73 8.11
N MET A 38 9.06 11.85 8.73
CA MET A 38 8.24 13.07 8.71
C MET A 38 8.82 14.21 9.55
N LEU A 39 9.34 13.92 10.74
CA LEU A 39 9.89 14.93 11.65
C LEU A 39 11.35 15.29 11.31
N GLY A 40 12.08 14.40 10.65
CA GLY A 40 13.47 14.59 10.28
C GLY A 40 14.33 14.98 11.48
N ALA A 41 15.00 16.13 11.41
CA ALA A 41 15.83 16.65 12.49
C ALA A 41 15.04 17.07 13.76
N ARG A 42 13.71 17.11 13.71
CA ARG A 42 12.83 17.42 14.86
C ARG A 42 12.29 16.17 15.55
N TYR A 43 12.75 14.98 15.15
CA TYR A 43 12.32 13.74 15.79
C TYR A 43 12.90 13.62 17.20
N GLU A 44 12.03 13.52 18.18
CA GLU A 44 12.38 13.25 19.57
C GLU A 44 11.57 12.02 20.05
N PRO A 45 12.23 10.92 20.49
CA PRO A 45 11.58 9.62 20.77
C PRO A 45 10.49 9.61 21.85
N ASP A 46 10.26 10.72 22.56
CA ASP A 46 9.29 10.79 23.65
C ASP A 46 8.54 12.13 23.70
N SER A 47 8.63 12.93 22.63
CA SER A 47 7.91 14.19 22.57
C SER A 47 6.41 13.94 22.41
N GLN A 48 5.59 14.84 22.96
CA GLN A 48 4.14 14.81 22.78
C GLN A 48 3.75 14.84 21.30
N VAL A 49 4.57 15.51 20.46
CA VAL A 49 4.37 15.60 19.02
C VAL A 49 4.54 14.24 18.36
N THR A 50 5.61 13.50 18.68
CA THR A 50 5.85 12.14 18.17
C THR A 50 4.69 11.20 18.50
N LYS A 51 4.26 11.14 19.77
CA LYS A 51 3.15 10.28 20.21
C LYS A 51 1.82 10.63 19.53
N ASN A 52 1.53 11.92 19.36
CA ASN A 52 0.32 12.37 18.67
C ASN A 52 0.34 12.00 17.18
N LEU A 53 1.52 11.98 16.55
CA LEU A 53 1.69 11.54 15.16
C LEU A 53 1.56 10.02 15.05
N GLU A 54 2.20 9.25 15.93
CA GLU A 54 2.07 7.78 15.97
C GLU A 54 0.60 7.37 16.11
N ALA A 55 -0.14 7.99 17.03
CA ALA A 55 -1.56 7.72 17.23
C ALA A 55 -2.43 8.12 16.02
N GLN A 56 -2.14 9.25 15.37
CA GLN A 56 -2.85 9.68 14.15
C GLN A 56 -2.65 8.71 12.99
N PHE A 57 -1.45 8.17 12.83
CA PHE A 57 -1.14 7.18 11.80
C PHE A 57 -1.43 5.73 12.24
N GLY A 58 -1.92 5.52 13.46
CA GLY A 58 -2.19 4.20 14.03
C GLY A 58 -0.94 3.33 14.20
N LEU A 59 0.25 3.94 14.23
CA LEU A 59 1.54 3.26 14.36
C LEU A 59 1.75 2.68 15.76
N ASP A 60 0.98 3.18 16.73
CA ASP A 60 0.86 2.67 18.11
C ASP A 60 0.13 1.32 18.20
N LYS A 61 -0.66 0.95 17.17
CA LYS A 61 -1.49 -0.27 17.19
C LYS A 61 -0.67 -1.53 16.89
N PRO A 62 -1.13 -2.73 17.31
CA PRO A 62 -0.50 -3.99 16.93
C PRO A 62 -0.44 -4.17 15.40
N PHE A 63 0.60 -4.85 14.91
CA PHE A 63 0.84 -5.07 13.47
C PHE A 63 -0.39 -5.58 12.71
N ALA A 64 -1.09 -6.56 13.27
CA ALA A 64 -2.28 -7.14 12.66
C ALA A 64 -3.41 -6.10 12.50
N VAL A 65 -3.59 -5.21 13.48
CA VAL A 65 -4.60 -4.16 13.42
C VAL A 65 -4.24 -3.12 12.38
N GLN A 66 -2.96 -2.73 12.29
CA GLN A 66 -2.48 -1.81 11.24
C GLN A 66 -2.74 -2.39 9.84
N TYR A 67 -2.41 -3.67 9.63
CA TYR A 67 -2.61 -4.33 8.35
C TYR A 67 -4.09 -4.48 7.99
N VAL A 68 -4.94 -4.86 8.96
CA VAL A 68 -6.40 -4.98 8.71
C VAL A 68 -7.00 -3.64 8.33
N ASN A 69 -6.65 -2.55 9.02
CA ASN A 69 -7.11 -1.21 8.66
C ASN A 69 -6.62 -0.82 7.26
N TYR A 70 -5.34 -1.05 6.96
CA TYR A 70 -4.78 -0.79 5.63
C TYR A 70 -5.53 -1.55 4.52
N VAL A 71 -5.84 -2.84 4.71
CA VAL A 71 -6.60 -3.62 3.73
C VAL A 71 -8.04 -3.09 3.63
N TRP A 72 -8.66 -2.74 4.75
CA TRP A 72 -10.02 -2.19 4.77
C TRP A 72 -10.12 -0.87 4.00
N ASP A 73 -9.21 0.06 4.26
CA ASP A 73 -9.16 1.36 3.59
C ASP A 73 -8.88 1.18 2.08
N ALA A 74 -7.93 0.30 1.73
CA ALA A 74 -7.60 0.00 0.35
C ALA A 74 -8.79 -0.60 -0.44
N LEU A 75 -9.62 -1.42 0.21
CA LEU A 75 -10.85 -1.96 -0.39
C LEU A 75 -11.91 -0.86 -0.63
N HIS A 76 -11.90 0.21 0.15
CA HIS A 76 -12.74 1.39 -0.05
C HIS A 76 -12.13 2.41 -1.03
N GLY A 77 -10.95 2.10 -1.59
CA GLY A 77 -10.23 2.97 -2.53
C GLY A 77 -9.38 4.04 -1.84
N ASP A 78 -9.24 3.99 -0.51
CA ASP A 78 -8.33 4.86 0.23
C ASP A 78 -6.98 4.14 0.41
N PHE A 79 -5.97 4.65 -0.27
CA PHE A 79 -4.59 4.13 -0.21
C PHE A 79 -3.70 4.96 0.73
N GLY A 80 -4.28 5.90 1.45
CA GLY A 80 -3.59 6.83 2.35
C GLY A 80 -2.75 7.89 1.62
N GLU A 81 -1.92 8.56 2.42
CA GLU A 81 -0.98 9.57 1.95
C GLU A 81 0.45 9.07 1.91
N SER A 82 1.28 9.72 1.07
CA SER A 82 2.70 9.45 1.02
C SER A 82 3.40 9.89 2.30
N TYR A 83 4.04 8.95 3.01
CA TYR A 83 4.87 9.27 4.18
C TYR A 83 6.08 10.18 3.86
N ARG A 84 6.54 10.18 2.60
CA ARG A 84 7.65 11.03 2.13
C ARG A 84 7.19 12.40 1.62
N TYR A 85 6.01 12.47 1.02
CA TYR A 85 5.45 13.69 0.43
C TYR A 85 4.10 14.01 1.06
N ARG A 86 4.13 14.82 2.12
CA ARG A 86 2.94 15.23 2.89
C ARG A 86 1.85 15.82 1.99
N GLY A 87 0.58 15.42 2.19
CA GLY A 87 -0.56 15.93 1.42
C GLY A 87 -0.69 15.36 0.01
N ARG A 88 0.11 14.35 -0.36
CA ARG A 88 -0.03 13.65 -1.65
C ARG A 88 -0.71 12.31 -1.43
N ALA A 89 -1.99 12.27 -1.80
CA ALA A 89 -2.76 11.03 -1.85
C ALA A 89 -2.09 10.01 -2.80
N VAL A 90 -2.02 8.75 -2.38
CA VAL A 90 -1.40 7.67 -3.18
C VAL A 90 -2.35 7.20 -4.30
N GLY A 91 -3.66 7.29 -4.09
CA GLY A 91 -4.69 6.84 -5.04
C GLY A 91 -4.51 7.35 -6.49
N PRO A 92 -4.33 8.66 -6.72
CA PRO A 92 -4.08 9.20 -8.07
C PRO A 92 -2.81 8.66 -8.73
N LEU A 93 -1.74 8.45 -7.95
CA LEU A 93 -0.48 7.88 -8.45
C LEU A 93 -0.66 6.41 -8.85
N LEU A 94 -1.41 5.67 -8.04
CA LEU A 94 -1.80 4.28 -8.31
C LEU A 94 -2.62 4.19 -9.60
N ALA A 95 -3.65 5.02 -9.76
CA ALA A 95 -4.48 5.07 -10.96
C ALA A 95 -3.65 5.31 -12.23
N GLN A 96 -2.71 6.26 -12.17
CA GLN A 96 -1.81 6.54 -13.29
C GLN A 96 -0.93 5.33 -13.65
N LYS A 97 -0.36 4.65 -12.66
CA LYS A 97 0.49 3.47 -12.87
C LYS A 97 -0.30 2.25 -13.36
N MET A 98 -1.52 2.05 -12.84
CA MET A 98 -2.43 1.01 -13.32
C MET A 98 -2.76 1.23 -14.79
N TRP A 99 -3.05 2.47 -15.19
CA TRP A 99 -3.34 2.81 -16.59
C TRP A 99 -2.17 2.52 -17.54
N VAL A 100 -0.94 2.82 -17.13
CA VAL A 100 0.27 2.47 -17.90
C VAL A 100 0.41 0.95 -18.03
N SER A 101 0.26 0.22 -16.93
CA SER A 101 0.38 -1.26 -16.92
C SER A 101 -0.68 -1.90 -17.81
N PHE A 102 -1.90 -1.38 -17.76
CA PHE A 102 -3.02 -1.83 -18.60
C PHE A 102 -2.72 -1.66 -20.10
N ARG A 103 -2.20 -0.49 -20.50
CA ARG A 103 -1.81 -0.24 -21.90
C ARG A 103 -0.74 -1.21 -22.39
N ILE A 104 0.29 -1.46 -21.58
CA ILE A 104 1.37 -2.39 -21.92
C ILE A 104 0.83 -3.81 -22.05
N ASN A 105 -0.06 -4.23 -21.14
CA ASN A 105 -0.64 -5.57 -21.18
C ASN A 105 -1.50 -5.78 -22.44
N ILE A 106 -2.31 -4.79 -22.81
CA ILE A 106 -3.09 -4.82 -24.05
C ILE A 106 -2.17 -4.89 -25.28
N ALA A 107 -1.14 -4.05 -25.35
CA ALA A 107 -0.20 -4.07 -26.47
C ALA A 107 0.50 -5.43 -26.63
N ALA A 108 0.92 -6.04 -25.52
CA ALA A 108 1.51 -7.37 -25.50
C ALA A 108 0.51 -8.46 -25.94
N MET A 109 -0.74 -8.40 -25.49
CA MET A 109 -1.79 -9.33 -25.92
C MET A 109 -2.06 -9.23 -27.42
N ILE A 110 -2.13 -8.02 -27.97
CA ILE A 110 -2.32 -7.81 -29.41
C ILE A 110 -1.14 -8.40 -30.20
N LEU A 111 0.09 -8.15 -29.78
CA LEU A 111 1.29 -8.71 -30.44
C LEU A 111 1.41 -10.24 -30.33
N THR A 112 0.88 -10.84 -29.26
CA THR A 112 0.96 -12.30 -29.04
C THR A 112 -0.13 -13.07 -29.77
N VAL A 113 -1.31 -12.45 -29.91
CA VAL A 113 -2.48 -13.06 -30.56
C VAL A 113 -2.52 -12.74 -32.06
N GLY A 114 -1.87 -11.66 -32.50
CA GLY A 114 -1.73 -11.25 -33.89
C GLY A 114 -0.56 -11.89 -34.63
#